data_AF-A0A1Y4L3Y0-F1
#
_entry.id   AF-A0A1Y4L3Y0-F1
#
_cell.length_a   1.000
_cell.length_b   1.000
_cell.length_c   1.000
_cell.angle_alpha   90.00
_cell.angle_beta   90.00
_cell.angle_gamma   90.00
#
_symmetry.space_group_name_H-M   'P 1'
#
loop_
_entity.id
_entity.type
_entity.pdbx_description
1 polymer ?
#
loop_
_entity_poly.entity_id
_entity_poly.type
_entity_poly.pdbx_seq_one_letter_code
_entity_poly.pdbx_strand_id
1 'polypeptide(L)' 'MIGKQSGQIQMVILDIDSMIPEGHLLKRIKDCVNFDFIYEKAAPYYSHVGRKSIDWSRLLSC' A
#
# COMPACT_ATOMS: atom_id res chain seq x y z
N MET A 1 4.52 15.87 -29.99
CA MET A 1 4.00 15.46 -28.66
C MET A 1 3.34 14.11 -28.82
N ILE A 2 3.80 13.07 -28.12
CA ILE A 2 3.22 11.72 -28.21
C ILE A 2 1.89 11.76 -27.43
N GLY A 3 0.77 11.68 -28.15
CA GLY A 3 -0.56 11.64 -27.56
C GLY A 3 -0.80 10.30 -26.85
N LYS A 4 -1.50 10.34 -25.71
CA LYS A 4 -1.92 9.15 -24.96
C LYS A 4 -2.82 8.27 -25.83
N GLN A 5 -2.43 7.02 -26.05
CA GLN A 5 -3.23 6.06 -26.83
C GLN A 5 -4.24 5.34 -25.92
N SER A 6 -5.43 5.05 -26.46
CA SER A 6 -6.45 4.25 -25.76
C SER A 6 -5.94 2.83 -25.52
N GLY A 7 -5.87 2.40 -24.25
CA GLY A 7 -5.36 1.08 -23.85
C GLY A 7 -4.01 1.09 -23.15
N GLN A 8 -3.33 2.24 -23.06
CA GLN A 8 -2.09 2.35 -22.30
C GLN A 8 -2.39 2.34 -20.79
N ILE A 9 -1.83 1.37 -20.05
CA ILE A 9 -1.92 1.32 -18.59
C ILE A 9 -1.29 2.58 -18.02
N GLN A 10 -2.10 3.37 -17.32
CA GLN A 10 -1.64 4.59 -16.67
C GLN A 10 -1.11 4.21 -15.29
N MET A 11 0.21 4.34 -15.10
CA MET A 11 0.81 4.25 -13.78
C MET A 11 0.54 5.57 -13.04
N VAL A 12 -0.08 5.48 -11.86
CA VAL A 12 -0.31 6.62 -10.97
C VAL A 12 0.48 6.36 -9.69
N ILE A 13 1.35 7.31 -9.32
CA ILE A 13 2.03 7.30 -8.04
C ILE A 13 1.09 7.97 -7.04
N LEU A 14 0.61 7.21 -6.05
CA LEU A 14 -0.28 7.70 -5.01
C LEU A 14 0.50 7.76 -3.70
N ASP A 15 0.54 8.96 -3.11
CA ASP A 15 1.01 9.14 -1.75
C ASP A 15 -0.19 9.16 -0.80
N ILE A 16 -0.33 8.10 0.00
CA ILE A 16 -1.44 7.93 0.94
C ILE A 16 -1.40 9.02 2.02
N ASP A 17 -0.21 9.48 2.44
CA ASP A 17 -0.09 10.51 3.47
C ASP A 17 -0.62 11.88 2.97
N SER A 18 -0.45 12.16 1.67
CA SER A 18 -1.00 13.35 1.02
C SER A 18 -2.53 13.32 0.85
N MET A 19 -3.12 12.13 0.79
CA MET A 19 -4.58 11.97 0.62
C MET A 19 -5.35 12.20 1.94
N ILE A 20 -4.66 12.12 3.09
CA ILE A 20 -5.28 12.33 4.40
C ILE A 20 -5.36 13.85 4.67
N PRO A 21 -6.53 14.42 5.00
CA PRO A 21 -6.67 15.85 5.25
C PRO A 21 -5.79 16.37 6.40
N GLU A 22 -5.44 17.66 6.35
CA GLU A 22 -4.77 18.34 7.46
C GLU A 22 -5.68 18.39 8.70
N GLY A 23 -5.08 18.31 9.90
CA GLY A 23 -5.81 18.29 11.17
C GLY A 23 -6.56 16.99 11.48
N HIS A 24 -6.48 15.98 10.59
CA HIS A 24 -7.13 14.69 10.81
C HIS A 24 -6.55 13.98 12.04
N LEU A 25 -7.43 13.34 12.82
CA LEU A 25 -7.07 12.69 14.08
C LEU A 25 -5.95 11.66 13.92
N LEU A 26 -5.97 10.88 12.83
CA LEU A 26 -4.94 9.87 12.56
C LEU A 26 -3.55 10.47 12.37
N LYS A 27 -3.43 11.66 11.75
CA LYS A 27 -2.13 12.36 11.63
C LYS A 27 -1.64 12.79 13.01
N ARG A 28 -2.53 13.34 13.84
CA ARG A 28 -2.19 13.72 15.22
C ARG A 28 -1.75 12.52 16.07
N ILE A 29 -2.39 11.35 15.91
CA ILE A 29 -1.98 10.14 16.63
C ILE A 29 -0.62 9.64 16.12
N LYS A 30 -0.39 9.66 14.80
CA LYS A 30 0.89 9.28 14.16
C LYS A 30 2.05 10.10 14.72
N ASP A 31 1.85 11.40 14.97
CA ASP A 31 2.89 12.27 15.54
C ASP A 31 3.14 12.03 17.03
N CYS A 32 2.14 11.51 17.76
CA CYS A 32 2.23 11.30 19.20
C CYS A 32 2.71 9.89 19.59
N VAL A 33 2.58 8.91 18.70
CA VAL A 33 2.83 7.49 19.02
C VAL A 33 3.69 6.85 17.95
N ASN A 34 4.84 6.31 18.37
CA ASN A 34 5.69 5.53 17.49
C ASN A 34 5.18 4.07 17.38
N PHE A 35 4.91 3.62 16.15
CA PHE A 35 4.48 2.26 15.83
C PHE A 35 5.56 1.39 15.13
N ASP A 36 6.79 1.88 15.00
CA ASP A 36 7.90 1.18 14.32
C ASP A 36 8.17 -0.19 14.94
N PHE A 37 7.98 -0.33 16.25
CA PHE A 37 8.15 -1.59 16.99
C PHE A 37 7.25 -2.72 16.46
N ILE A 38 6.13 -2.41 15.80
CA ILE A 38 5.23 -3.41 15.21
C ILE A 38 5.97 -4.15 14.09
N TYR A 39 6.75 -3.44 13.27
CA TYR A 39 7.49 -4.07 12.17
C TYR A 39 8.54 -5.05 12.69
N GLU A 40 9.25 -4.70 13.76
CA GLU A 40 10.21 -5.60 14.40
C GLU A 40 9.54 -6.88 14.92
N LYS A 41 8.40 -6.72 15.63
CA LYS A 41 7.63 -7.85 16.15
C LYS A 41 7.00 -8.70 15.05
N ALA A 42 6.56 -8.06 13.98
CA ALA A 42 5.90 -8.71 12.87
C ALA A 42 6.88 -9.31 11.84
N ALA A 43 8.17 -8.97 11.92
CA ALA A 43 9.21 -9.40 10.99
C ALA A 43 9.19 -10.92 10.69
N PRO A 44 9.02 -11.83 11.68
CA PRO A 44 8.98 -13.26 11.42
C PRO A 44 7.78 -13.72 10.59
N TYR A 45 6.69 -12.93 10.52
CA TYR A 45 5.48 -13.26 9.78
C TYR A 45 5.49 -12.72 8.35
N TYR A 46 6.40 -11.80 8.02
CA TYR A 46 6.53 -11.30 6.67
C TYR A 46 7.33 -12.25 5.78
N SER A 47 6.82 -12.48 4.57
CA SER A 47 7.56 -13.20 3.54
C SER A 47 8.77 -12.38 3.09
N HIS A 48 9.96 -12.97 3.11
CA HIS A 48 11.18 -12.34 2.59
C HIS A 48 11.13 -12.07 1.07
N VAL A 49 10.26 -12.77 0.34
CA VAL A 49 10.10 -12.65 -1.11
C VAL A 49 8.83 -11.87 -1.51
N GLY A 50 8.11 -11.31 -0.53
CA GLY A 50 6.82 -10.65 -0.74
C GLY A 50 5.66 -11.62 -0.95
N ARG A 51 4.47 -11.05 -1.22
CA ARG A 51 3.25 -11.83 -1.52
C ARG A 51 3.33 -12.33 -2.96
N LYS A 52 3.21 -13.64 -3.16
CA LYS A 52 3.04 -14.20 -4.51
C LYS A 52 1.79 -13.60 -5.14
N SER A 53 1.86 -13.18 -6.40
CA SER A 53 0.67 -12.78 -7.16
C SER A 53 -0.31 -13.94 -7.13
N ILE A 54 -1.53 -13.68 -6.66
CA ILE A 54 -2.60 -14.68 -6.63
C ILE A 54 -3.44 -14.44 -7.88
N ASP A 55 -3.46 -15.44 -8.76
CA ASP A 55 -4.40 -15.47 -9.87
C ASP A 55 -5.82 -15.67 -9.32
N TRP A 56 -6.77 -14.84 -9.75
CA TRP A 56 -8.18 -14.89 -9.34
C TRP A 56 -8.81 -16.25 -9.60
N SER A 57 -8.36 -16.97 -10.63
CA SER A 57 -8.83 -18.32 -10.95
C SER A 57 -8.57 -19.34 -9.82
N ARG A 58 -7.51 -19.14 -9.03
CA ARG A 58 -7.12 -20.01 -7.91
C ARG A 58 -7.87 -19.72 -6.61
N LEU A 59 -8.56 -18.58 -6.49
CA LEU A 59 -9.31 -18.24 -5.27
C LEU A 59 -10.75 -18.77 -5.29
N LEU A 60 -11.31 -19.03 -6.48
CA LEU A 60 -12.70 -19.51 -6.66
C LEU A 60 -12.83 -21.04 -6.64
N SER A 61 -11.73 -21.77 -6.42
CA SER A 61 -11.67 -23.24 -6.42
C SER A 61 -11.52 -23.87 -5.02
N CYS A 62 -11.67 -23.07 -3.95
CA CYS A 62 -11.77 -23.53 -2.56
C CYS A 62 -13.20 -23.37 -2.03
#